data_AF-A0A7C4UQC3-F1
#
_entry.id   AF-A0A7C4UQC3-F1
#
_cell.length_a   1.000
_cell.length_b   1.000
_cell.length_c   1.000
_cell.angle_alpha   90.00
_cell.angle_beta   90.00
_cell.angle_gamma   90.00
#
_symmetry.space_group_name_H-M   'P 1'
#
loop_
_entity.id
_entity.type
_entity.pdbx_description
1 polymer ?
#
loop_
_entity_poly.entity_id
_entity_poly.type
_entity_poly.pdbx_seq_one_letter_code
_entity_poly.pdbx_strand_id
1 'polypeptide(L)'
;MDLLKKILTVLWLVITLGVLVVLIFYIWNTVDKSSQVISETLMSLSPNQKNQLPPQYASSIGNVKVKAYLINVNSACLDTIDVDVEMENSYEATCYNLIFAMQRQANENLISPIPNGLSVRGIYLLGDGELVIDLPALILKQLPIANTAIGELLWVYSLTNTLLQSEL
;
A
#
# COMPACT_ATOMS: atom_id res chain seq x y z
N MET A 1 -1.81 -61.33 -5.94
CA MET A 1 -1.37 -60.12 -5.19
C MET A 1 -1.39 -58.86 -6.06
N ASP A 2 -1.18 -58.97 -7.38
CA ASP A 2 -1.12 -57.80 -8.28
C ASP A 2 -2.46 -57.13 -8.58
N LEU A 3 -3.56 -57.89 -8.56
CA LEU A 3 -4.89 -57.37 -8.85
C LEU A 3 -5.40 -56.43 -7.73
N LEU A 4 -5.09 -56.78 -6.47
CA LEU A 4 -5.44 -55.98 -5.30
C LEU A 4 -4.67 -54.65 -5.27
N LYS A 5 -3.37 -54.69 -5.65
CA LYS A 5 -2.53 -53.49 -5.77
C LYS A 5 -3.05 -52.55 -6.86
N LYS A 6 -3.41 -53.09 -8.04
CA LYS A 6 -3.98 -52.30 -9.14
C LYS A 6 -5.29 -51.60 -8.74
N ILE A 7 -6.19 -52.30 -8.05
CA ILE A 7 -7.44 -51.71 -7.55
C ILE A 7 -7.15 -50.58 -6.55
N LEU A 8 -6.22 -50.80 -5.62
CA LEU A 8 -5.84 -49.79 -4.64
C LEU A 8 -5.23 -48.54 -5.29
N THR A 9 -4.39 -48.71 -6.31
CA THR A 9 -3.79 -47.59 -7.06
C THR A 9 -4.83 -46.80 -7.85
N VAL A 10 -5.78 -47.49 -8.50
CA VAL A 10 -6.87 -46.82 -9.23
C VAL A 10 -7.77 -46.06 -8.26
N LEU A 11 -8.11 -46.65 -7.11
CA LEU A 11 -8.90 -45.98 -6.09
C LEU A 11 -8.20 -44.73 -5.55
N TRP A 12 -6.89 -44.81 -5.29
CA TRP A 12 -6.07 -43.68 -4.88
C TRP A 12 -6.04 -42.56 -5.92
N LEU A 13 -5.93 -42.91 -7.20
CA LEU A 13 -5.90 -41.95 -8.30
C LEU A 13 -7.23 -41.22 -8.47
N VAL A 14 -8.36 -41.92 -8.26
CA VAL A 14 -9.69 -41.29 -8.29
C VAL A 14 -9.86 -40.31 -7.14
N ILE A 15 -9.39 -40.66 -5.94
CA ILE A 15 -9.46 -39.78 -4.77
C ILE A 15 -8.60 -38.53 -4.98
N THR A 16 -7.36 -38.67 -5.45
CA THR A 16 -6.48 -37.52 -5.69
C THR A 16 -7.02 -36.61 -6.78
N LEU A 17 -7.61 -37.17 -7.84
CA LEU A 17 -8.26 -36.39 -8.89
C LEU A 17 -9.46 -35.61 -8.34
N GLY A 18 -10.28 -36.23 -7.48
CA GLY A 18 -11.41 -35.56 -6.83
C GLY A 18 -10.97 -34.38 -5.96
N VAL A 19 -9.93 -34.56 -5.14
CA VAL A 19 -9.36 -33.49 -4.30
C VAL A 19 -8.81 -32.35 -5.15
N LEU A 20 -8.13 -32.65 -6.26
CA LEU A 20 -7.60 -31.65 -7.17
C LEU A 20 -8.72 -30.79 -7.79
N VAL A 21 -9.83 -31.40 -8.21
CA VAL A 21 -10.98 -30.68 -8.77
C VAL A 21 -11.60 -29.74 -7.72
N VAL A 22 -11.75 -30.20 -6.47
CA VAL A 22 -12.25 -29.35 -5.38
C VAL A 22 -11.33 -28.16 -5.11
N LEU A 23 -10.01 -28.38 -5.11
CA LEU A 23 -9.02 -27.30 -4.95
C LEU A 23 -9.09 -26.28 -6.08
N ILE A 24 -9.22 -26.73 -7.33
CA ILE A 24 -9.38 -25.84 -8.49
C ILE A 24 -10.66 -25.00 -8.36
N PHE A 25 -11.78 -25.62 -7.98
CA PHE A 25 -13.04 -24.89 -7.74
C PHE A 25 -12.92 -23.88 -6.60
N TYR A 26 -12.22 -24.21 -5.51
CA TYR A 26 -12.01 -23.30 -4.40
C TYR A 26 -11.15 -22.08 -4.81
N ILE A 27 -10.07 -22.32 -5.57
CA ILE A 27 -9.22 -21.26 -6.11
C ILE A 27 -10.02 -20.38 -7.07
N TRP A 28 -10.78 -20.96 -8.00
CA TRP A 28 -11.63 -20.20 -8.93
C TRP A 28 -12.67 -19.35 -8.20
N ASN A 29 -13.37 -19.90 -7.22
CA ASN A 29 -14.36 -19.16 -6.43
C ASN A 29 -13.72 -18.02 -5.60
N THR A 30 -12.46 -18.19 -5.17
CA THR A 30 -11.71 -17.15 -4.46
C THR A 30 -11.27 -16.03 -5.41
N VAL A 31 -10.83 -16.39 -6.62
CA VAL A 31 -10.42 -15.43 -7.67
C VAL A 31 -11.61 -14.65 -8.24
N ASP A 32 -12.77 -15.29 -8.39
CA ASP A 32 -13.96 -14.62 -8.92
C ASP A 32 -14.53 -13.60 -7.92
N LYS A 33 -14.47 -13.92 -6.62
CA LYS A 33 -14.85 -12.99 -5.55
C LYS A 33 -13.88 -11.83 -5.41
N SER A 34 -12.57 -12.04 -5.59
CA SER A 34 -11.61 -10.94 -5.56
C SER A 34 -11.69 -10.05 -6.80
N SER A 35 -11.97 -10.62 -7.97
CA SER A 35 -12.13 -9.85 -9.21
C SER A 35 -13.35 -8.95 -9.18
N GLN A 36 -14.48 -9.40 -8.60
CA GLN A 36 -15.68 -8.58 -8.44
C GLN A 36 -15.44 -7.40 -7.50
N VAL A 37 -14.82 -7.61 -6.34
CA VAL A 37 -14.49 -6.53 -5.40
C VAL A 37 -13.53 -5.52 -6.04
N ILE A 38 -12.51 -6.00 -6.77
CA ILE A 38 -11.57 -5.10 -7.47
C ILE A 38 -12.28 -4.32 -8.59
N SER A 39 -13.20 -4.94 -9.33
CA SER A 39 -13.94 -4.29 -10.41
C SER A 39 -14.96 -3.26 -9.92
N GLU A 40 -15.63 -3.52 -8.79
CA GLU A 40 -16.58 -2.59 -8.18
C GLU A 40 -15.84 -1.38 -7.59
N THR A 41 -14.70 -1.58 -6.92
CA THR A 41 -13.87 -0.48 -6.40
C THR A 41 -13.19 0.33 -7.52
N LEU A 42 -12.81 -0.29 -8.64
CA LEU A 42 -12.22 0.41 -9.79
C LEU A 42 -13.26 1.18 -10.61
N MET A 43 -14.50 0.71 -10.71
CA MET A 43 -15.57 1.45 -11.41
C MET A 43 -16.04 2.69 -10.63
N SER A 44 -15.97 2.69 -9.30
CA SER A 44 -16.22 3.90 -8.49
C SER A 44 -15.11 4.96 -8.61
N LEU A 45 -13.95 4.61 -9.16
CA LEU A 45 -12.77 5.48 -9.28
C LEU A 45 -12.57 6.06 -10.70
N SER A 46 -13.56 5.98 -11.60
CA SER A 46 -13.42 6.49 -12.97
C SER A 46 -13.14 8.02 -12.95
N PRO A 47 -11.91 8.46 -13.27
CA PRO A 47 -11.51 9.85 -13.09
C PRO A 47 -11.85 10.61 -14.36
N ASN A 48 -13.04 11.21 -14.40
CA ASN A 48 -13.26 12.29 -15.34
C ASN A 48 -12.75 13.59 -14.72
N GLN A 49 -11.77 14.18 -15.40
CA GLN A 49 -11.38 15.59 -15.34
C GLN A 49 -10.62 16.05 -14.08
N LYS A 50 -9.28 16.07 -14.17
CA LYS A 50 -8.45 17.26 -14.49
C LYS A 50 -7.10 17.16 -13.79
N ASN A 51 -6.05 17.35 -14.58
CA ASN A 51 -4.80 17.95 -14.10
C ASN A 51 -5.13 19.32 -13.49
N GLN A 52 -5.33 19.38 -12.18
CA GLN A 52 -5.31 20.63 -11.44
C GLN A 52 -4.48 20.38 -10.20
N LEU A 53 -3.45 21.21 -10.02
CA LEU A 53 -2.78 21.38 -8.73
C LEU A 53 -3.86 21.49 -7.65
N PRO A 54 -3.67 20.88 -6.47
CA PRO A 54 -4.66 20.97 -5.41
C PRO A 54 -4.93 22.44 -5.08
N PRO A 55 -6.19 22.81 -4.78
CA PRO A 55 -6.57 24.20 -4.53
C PRO A 55 -5.76 24.76 -3.36
N GLN A 56 -5.25 25.97 -3.52
CA GLN A 56 -4.78 26.82 -2.42
C GLN A 56 -5.96 27.13 -1.49
N TYR A 57 -6.34 26.19 -0.62
CA TYR A 57 -7.29 26.42 0.46
C TYR A 57 -6.82 25.64 1.67
N ALA A 58 -5.89 26.24 2.39
CA ALA A 58 -5.35 25.67 3.61
C ALA A 58 -4.98 26.86 4.49
N SER A 59 -5.85 27.19 5.44
CA SER A 59 -5.49 28.15 6.49
C SER A 59 -4.77 27.34 7.55
N SER A 60 -3.45 27.46 7.56
CA SER A 60 -2.54 26.84 8.53
C SER A 60 -3.03 27.03 9.96
N ILE A 61 -3.16 25.92 10.70
CA ILE A 61 -3.52 25.89 12.13
C ILE A 61 -2.28 26.09 13.00
N GLY A 62 -1.10 25.78 12.46
CA GLY A 62 0.19 25.89 13.13
C GLY A 62 1.13 24.75 12.76
N ASN A 63 2.34 24.77 13.29
CA ASN A 63 3.32 23.72 13.06
C ASN A 63 3.35 22.73 14.24
N VAL A 64 3.33 21.44 13.92
CA VAL A 64 3.49 20.35 14.89
C VAL A 64 4.71 19.52 14.51
N LYS A 65 5.46 19.09 15.53
CA LYS A 65 6.56 18.16 15.34
C LYS A 65 6.04 16.73 15.40
N VAL A 66 6.23 15.99 14.31
CA VAL A 66 5.71 14.64 14.09
C VAL A 66 6.88 13.69 13.79
N LYS A 67 6.74 12.41 14.14
CA LYS A 67 7.77 11.41 13.81
C LYS A 67 7.54 10.86 12.41
N ALA A 68 8.46 11.09 11.49
CA ALA A 68 8.45 10.41 10.19
C ALA A 68 9.28 9.13 10.25
N TYR A 69 8.70 8.04 9.75
CA TYR A 69 9.37 6.74 9.63
C TYR A 69 9.94 6.61 8.22
N LEU A 70 11.26 6.65 8.09
CA LEU A 70 11.97 6.49 6.81
C LEU A 70 12.60 5.11 6.72
N ILE A 71 12.83 4.63 5.50
CA ILE A 71 13.43 3.32 5.25
C ILE A 71 14.95 3.45 5.22
N ASN A 72 15.65 2.80 6.15
CA ASN A 72 17.10 2.73 6.15
C ASN A 72 17.57 1.61 5.22
N VAL A 73 18.29 1.96 4.14
CA VAL A 73 18.74 1.00 3.13
C VAL A 73 19.89 0.11 3.61
N ASN A 74 20.69 0.59 4.57
CA ASN A 74 21.88 -0.13 5.02
C ASN A 74 21.52 -1.27 5.99
N SER A 75 20.52 -1.03 6.85
CA SER A 75 20.05 -1.97 7.86
C SER A 75 18.77 -2.71 7.47
N ALA A 76 18.11 -2.30 6.37
CA ALA A 76 16.79 -2.80 5.98
C ALA A 76 15.76 -2.70 7.13
N CYS A 77 15.71 -1.55 7.81
CA CYS A 77 14.77 -1.27 8.89
C CYS A 77 14.13 0.12 8.73
N LEU A 78 13.19 0.44 9.62
CA LEU A 78 12.63 1.79 9.72
C LEU A 78 13.40 2.59 10.76
N ASP A 79 13.83 3.79 10.39
CA ASP A 79 14.38 4.79 11.29
C ASP A 79 13.39 5.94 11.44
N THR A 80 13.31 6.51 12.64
CA THR A 80 12.44 7.65 12.93
C THR A 80 13.23 8.94 12.94
N ILE A 81 12.66 9.97 12.33
CA ILE A 81 13.14 11.35 12.41
C ILE A 81 12.02 12.27 12.86
N ASP A 82 12.37 13.33 13.58
CA ASP A 82 11.40 14.38 13.91
C ASP A 82 11.31 15.37 12.74
N VAL A 83 10.09 15.62 12.27
CA VAL A 83 9.81 16.58 11.20
C VAL A 83 8.79 17.61 11.67
N ASP A 84 9.05 18.87 11.35
CA ASP A 84 8.06 19.94 11.55
C ASP A 84 7.11 19.94 10.35
N VAL A 85 5.82 19.77 10.63
CA VAL A 85 4.75 19.73 9.63
C VAL A 85 3.76 20.85 9.91
N GLU A 86 3.39 21.54 8.84
CA GLU A 86 2.33 22.54 8.86
C GLU A 86 0.97 21.82 8.86
N MET A 87 0.23 21.99 9.96
CA MET A 87 -1.11 21.47 10.14
C MET A 87 -2.10 22.30 9.36
N GLU A 88 -2.94 21.63 8.59
CA GLU A 88 -4.00 22.24 7.82
C GLU A 88 -5.37 21.87 8.39
N ASN A 89 -6.40 22.64 8.02
CA ASN A 89 -7.77 22.37 8.43
C ASN A 89 -8.30 20.99 7.99
N SER A 90 -7.72 20.41 6.94
CA SER A 90 -8.05 19.06 6.50
C SER A 90 -6.89 18.12 6.77
N TYR A 91 -7.23 16.95 7.31
CA TYR A 91 -6.27 15.90 7.61
C TYR A 91 -5.53 15.43 6.34
N GLU A 92 -6.20 15.41 5.19
CA GLU A 92 -5.61 15.07 3.90
C GLU A 92 -4.52 16.06 3.48
N ALA A 93 -4.72 17.37 3.70
CA ALA A 93 -3.73 18.38 3.38
C ALA A 93 -2.52 18.29 4.34
N THR A 94 -2.76 18.01 5.62
CA THR A 94 -1.69 17.71 6.58
C THR A 94 -0.88 16.47 6.15
N CYS A 95 -1.55 15.40 5.69
CA CYS A 95 -0.88 14.21 5.16
C CYS A 95 0.00 14.53 3.93
N TYR A 96 -0.48 15.40 3.04
CA TYR A 96 0.31 15.90 1.92
C TYR A 96 1.58 16.62 2.39
N ASN A 97 1.45 17.52 3.37
CA ASN A 97 2.58 18.26 3.94
C ASN A 97 3.58 17.31 4.63
N LEU A 98 3.09 16.30 5.34
CA LEU A 98 3.92 15.30 6.01
C LEU A 98 4.68 14.42 4.99
N ILE A 99 4.04 13.96 3.91
CA ILE A 99 4.72 13.22 2.84
C ILE A 99 5.83 14.05 2.21
N PHE A 100 5.56 15.33 1.98
CA PHE A 100 6.55 16.25 1.43
C PHE A 100 7.70 16.53 2.41
N ALA A 101 7.42 16.57 3.72
CA ALA A 101 8.45 16.65 4.74
C ALA A 101 9.35 15.41 4.75
N MET A 102 8.78 14.20 4.66
CA MET A 102 9.57 12.96 4.54
C MET A 102 10.49 12.97 3.33
N GLN A 103 9.95 13.37 2.18
CA GLN A 103 10.67 13.52 0.91
C GLN A 103 11.91 14.43 1.04
N ARG A 104 11.77 15.56 1.74
CA ARG A 104 12.88 16.51 1.98
C ARG A 104 13.98 15.98 2.89
N GLN A 105 13.65 15.04 3.77
CA GLN A 105 14.60 14.46 4.73
C GLN A 105 15.28 13.20 4.18
N ALA A 106 14.80 12.68 3.05
CA ALA A 106 15.42 11.55 2.39
C ALA A 106 16.87 11.90 1.94
N ASN A 107 17.77 10.94 2.14
CA ASN A 107 19.18 11.04 1.78
C ASN A 107 19.69 9.68 1.29
N GLU A 108 21.00 9.54 1.10
CA GLU A 108 21.61 8.29 0.58
C GLU A 108 21.31 7.05 1.43
N ASN A 109 21.13 7.22 2.75
CA ASN A 109 20.91 6.12 3.69
C ASN A 109 19.45 5.97 4.11
N LEU A 110 18.67 7.06 4.07
CA LEU A 110 17.27 7.10 4.49
C LEU A 110 16.38 7.44 3.29
N ILE A 111 15.51 6.53 2.90
CA ILE A 111 14.61 6.70 1.77
C ILE A 111 13.20 6.99 2.29
N SER A 112 12.57 8.03 1.73
CA SER A 112 11.13 8.26 1.91
C SER A 112 10.33 7.16 1.21
N PRO A 113 9.26 6.63 1.82
CA PRO A 113 8.40 5.63 1.19
C PRO A 113 7.77 6.15 -0.12
N ILE A 114 7.66 7.47 -0.27
CA ILE A 114 7.28 8.11 -1.53
C ILE A 114 8.52 8.88 -2.01
N PRO A 115 9.24 8.40 -3.05
CA PRO A 115 10.49 8.98 -3.50
C PRO A 115 10.35 10.43 -3.99
N ASN A 116 11.46 11.16 -3.94
CA ASN A 116 11.54 12.50 -4.54
C ASN A 116 11.28 12.45 -6.05
N GLY A 117 10.45 13.35 -6.55
CA GLY A 117 10.06 13.41 -7.95
C GLY A 117 8.82 12.58 -8.31
N LEU A 118 8.22 11.88 -7.35
CA LEU A 118 6.93 11.22 -7.52
C LEU A 118 5.85 11.99 -6.79
N SER A 119 4.85 12.45 -7.54
CA SER A 119 3.71 13.20 -7.00
C SER A 119 2.57 12.26 -6.64
N VAL A 120 2.03 12.44 -5.43
CA VAL A 120 0.79 11.80 -4.99
C VAL A 120 -0.37 12.38 -5.78
N ARG A 121 -1.16 11.53 -6.45
CA ARG A 121 -2.29 11.95 -7.29
C ARG A 121 -3.47 12.46 -6.46
N GLY A 122 -3.68 11.85 -5.31
CA GLY A 122 -4.77 12.17 -4.40
C GLY A 122 -4.54 11.59 -3.01
N ILE A 123 -5.03 12.28 -1.98
CA ILE A 123 -5.20 11.74 -0.62
C ILE A 123 -6.64 12.02 -0.23
N TYR A 124 -7.34 10.99 0.24
CA TYR A 124 -8.76 11.05 0.56
C TYR A 124 -9.01 10.35 1.89
N LEU A 125 -9.80 10.97 2.77
CA LEU A 125 -10.33 10.31 3.96
C LEU A 125 -11.78 9.89 3.66
N LEU A 126 -12.02 8.58 3.68
CA LEU A 126 -13.37 8.03 3.49
C LEU A 126 -14.20 8.20 4.79
N GLY A 127 -15.52 8.16 4.64
CA GLY A 127 -16.46 8.44 5.75
C GLY A 127 -16.43 7.42 6.89
N ASP A 128 -15.80 6.27 6.70
CA ASP A 128 -15.54 5.22 7.67
C ASP A 128 -14.17 5.34 8.36
N GLY A 129 -13.37 6.35 8.00
CA GLY A 129 -12.05 6.60 8.56
C GLY A 129 -10.89 5.96 7.79
N GLU A 130 -11.14 5.37 6.62
CA GLU A 130 -10.07 4.83 5.78
C GLU A 130 -9.33 5.95 5.02
N LEU A 131 -8.00 5.99 5.15
CA LEU A 131 -7.14 6.89 4.40
C LEU A 131 -6.70 6.24 3.09
N VAL A 132 -7.11 6.82 1.96
CA VAL A 132 -6.74 6.37 0.63
C VAL A 132 -5.69 7.30 0.04
N ILE A 133 -4.55 6.73 -0.36
CA ILE A 133 -3.44 7.47 -0.99
C ILE A 133 -3.30 6.95 -2.42
N ASP A 134 -3.63 7.80 -3.39
CA ASP A 134 -3.50 7.47 -4.81
C ASP A 134 -2.09 7.80 -5.32
N LEU A 135 -1.34 6.75 -5.70
CA LEU A 135 0.03 6.84 -6.16
C LEU A 135 0.14 6.38 -7.63
N PRO A 136 0.94 7.04 -8.48
CA PRO A 136 1.18 6.57 -9.84
C PRO A 136 1.89 5.22 -9.84
N ALA A 137 1.57 4.38 -10.83
CA ALA A 137 2.17 3.04 -10.99
C ALA A 137 3.70 3.03 -11.08
N LEU A 138 4.32 4.18 -11.38
CA LEU A 138 5.78 4.34 -11.41
C LEU A 138 6.43 4.09 -10.03
N ILE A 139 5.68 4.21 -8.93
CA ILE A 139 6.21 4.02 -7.57
C ILE A 139 6.81 2.63 -7.38
N LEU A 140 6.20 1.61 -7.99
CA LEU A 140 6.66 0.22 -7.94
C LEU A 140 8.05 0.02 -8.56
N LYS A 141 8.46 0.92 -9.46
CA LYS A 141 9.76 0.85 -10.15
C LYS A 141 10.87 1.67 -9.47
N GLN A 142 10.50 2.62 -8.61
CA GLN A 142 11.44 3.59 -8.04
C GLN A 142 11.89 3.25 -6.63
N LEU A 143 11.20 2.36 -5.93
CA LEU A 143 11.59 1.91 -4.61
C LEU A 143 12.64 0.79 -4.74
N PRO A 144 13.91 1.01 -4.35
CA PRO A 144 14.98 0.03 -4.56
C PRO A 144 14.75 -1.29 -3.81
N ILE A 145 13.91 -1.29 -2.77
CA ILE A 145 13.62 -2.44 -1.91
C ILE A 145 12.24 -3.06 -2.26
N ALA A 146 11.41 -2.40 -3.08
CA ALA A 146 10.02 -2.81 -3.33
C ALA A 146 9.87 -4.16 -4.04
N ASN A 147 10.93 -4.71 -4.62
CA ASN A 147 10.88 -6.04 -5.24
C ASN A 147 11.09 -7.19 -4.23
N THR A 148 11.10 -6.89 -2.92
CA THR A 148 11.23 -7.88 -1.86
C THR A 148 10.06 -7.74 -0.89
N ALA A 149 9.59 -8.87 -0.34
CA ALA A 149 8.52 -8.85 0.67
C ALA A 149 8.88 -7.98 1.89
N ILE A 150 10.15 -7.93 2.27
CA ILE A 150 10.63 -7.06 3.36
C ILE A 150 10.50 -5.59 2.97
N GLY A 151 10.86 -5.22 1.74
CA GLY A 151 10.71 -3.84 1.28
C GLY A 151 9.28 -3.38 1.16
N GLU A 152 8.37 -4.23 0.65
CA GLU A 152 6.94 -3.95 0.64
C GLU A 152 6.41 -3.74 2.07
N LEU A 153 6.83 -4.59 3.00
CA LEU A 153 6.48 -4.45 4.41
C LEU A 153 6.97 -3.12 4.98
N LEU A 154 8.25 -2.79 4.83
CA LEU A 154 8.83 -1.54 5.30
C LEU A 154 8.13 -0.33 4.68
N TRP A 155 7.79 -0.40 3.40
CA TRP A 155 7.07 0.65 2.69
C TRP A 155 5.68 0.91 3.28
N VAL A 156 4.89 -0.15 3.47
CA VAL A 156 3.55 -0.03 4.07
C VAL A 156 3.65 0.50 5.51
N TYR A 157 4.50 -0.10 6.35
CA TYR A 157 4.64 0.33 7.74
C TYR A 157 5.16 1.76 7.89
N SER A 158 6.06 2.19 7.00
CA SER A 158 6.56 3.56 6.97
C SER A 158 5.40 4.56 6.75
N LEU A 159 4.54 4.30 5.76
CA LEU A 159 3.38 5.16 5.50
C LEU A 159 2.35 5.10 6.64
N THR A 160 1.96 3.91 7.07
CA THR A 160 0.93 3.74 8.08
C THR A 160 1.34 4.35 9.42
N ASN A 161 2.55 4.07 9.91
CA ASN A 161 3.02 4.62 11.18
C ASN A 161 3.27 6.13 11.11
N THR A 162 3.63 6.67 9.95
CA THR A 162 3.82 8.11 9.81
C THR A 162 2.49 8.84 9.74
N LEU A 163 1.53 8.36 8.95
CA LEU A 163 0.30 9.09 8.68
C LEU A 163 -0.75 8.90 9.77
N LEU A 164 -0.86 7.73 10.40
CA LEU A 164 -1.88 7.45 11.41
C LEU A 164 -1.48 7.82 12.85
N GLN A 165 -0.59 8.81 13.01
CA GLN A 165 -0.20 9.31 14.33
C GLN A 165 -1.35 10.08 14.98
N SER A 166 -1.48 9.94 16.30
CA SER A 166 -2.49 10.65 17.11
C SER A 166 -2.26 12.15 17.21
N GLU A 167 -1.04 12.58 16.88
CA GLU A 167 -0.56 13.96 16.91
C GLU A 167 -1.02 14.76 15.68
N LEU A 168 -1.58 14.10 14.67
CA LEU A 168 -2.14 14.67 13.43
C LEU A 168 -3.67 14.81 13.55
#